data_AF-A0A969ECM6-F1
#
_entry.id   AF-A0A969ECM6-F1
#
_cell.length_a   1.000
_cell.length_b   1.000
_cell.length_c   1.000
_cell.angle_alpha   90.00
_cell.angle_beta   90.00
_cell.angle_gamma   90.00
#
_symmetry.space_group_name_H-M   'P 1'
#
loop_
_entity.id
_entity.type
_entity.pdbx_description
1 polymer ?
#
loop_
_entity_poly.entity_id
_entity_poly.type
_entity_poly.pdbx_seq_one_letter_code
_entity_poly.pdbx_strand_id
1 'polypeptide(L)'
;MNAVEIEEAISSLAEAPFDPEEFPFAFLEAFGNKPTTLKRLRSGSSNQSDLSGGLLQRNNIHLQVCPEGEVTTTLSALRDSPATTRYKAKFILATDGKSFEAENLADGETIACDYPDFHDHFGFFLPLAGITTVKQIRENAFDIKATGRLNRLYIELLKENPDWDKEDRQEEMNHFMARLIFCFFA
;
A
#
# COMPACT_ATOMS: atom_id res chain seq x y z
N MET A 1 0.44 -8.48 -8.55
CA MET A 1 0.29 -7.04 -8.34
C MET A 1 1.66 -6.41 -8.42
N ASN A 2 1.84 -5.39 -9.24
CA ASN A 2 3.10 -4.63 -9.33
C ASN A 2 3.05 -3.37 -8.45
N ALA A 3 4.16 -2.65 -8.31
CA ALA A 3 4.25 -1.48 -7.42
C ALA A 3 3.31 -0.32 -7.83
N VAL A 4 3.01 -0.17 -9.13
CA VAL A 4 2.09 0.86 -9.63
C VAL A 4 0.65 0.53 -9.25
N GLU A 5 0.21 -0.72 -9.47
CA GLU A 5 -1.13 -1.18 -9.08
C GLU A 5 -1.35 -1.05 -7.57
N ILE A 6 -0.32 -1.33 -6.76
CA ILE A 6 -0.36 -1.15 -5.30
C ILE A 6 -0.53 0.33 -4.95
N GLU A 7 0.25 1.21 -5.57
CA GLU A 7 0.16 2.65 -5.34
C GLU A 7 -1.24 3.18 -5.67
N GLU A 8 -1.79 2.83 -6.83
CA GLU A 8 -3.13 3.27 -7.23
C GLU A 8 -4.20 2.77 -6.25
N ALA A 9 -4.11 1.51 -5.81
CA ALA A 9 -5.05 0.93 -4.85
C ALA A 9 -4.97 1.63 -3.48
N ILE A 10 -3.76 1.95 -3.01
CA ILE A 10 -3.52 2.63 -1.74
C ILE A 10 -3.95 4.11 -1.80
N SER A 11 -3.68 4.81 -2.90
CA SER A 11 -4.18 6.16 -3.15
C SER A 11 -5.72 6.20 -3.17
N SER A 12 -6.35 5.24 -3.86
CA SER A 12 -7.82 5.13 -3.88
C SER A 12 -8.40 4.83 -2.49
N LEU A 13 -7.69 4.05 -1.67
CA LEU A 13 -8.10 3.75 -0.29
C LEU A 13 -8.01 4.99 0.60
N ALA A 14 -6.99 5.83 0.45
CA ALA A 14 -6.83 7.06 1.21
C ALA A 14 -7.88 8.14 0.86
N GLU A 15 -8.30 8.19 -0.42
CA GLU A 15 -9.32 9.14 -0.89
C GLU A 15 -10.76 8.73 -0.50
N ALA A 16 -10.99 7.44 -0.28
CA ALA A 16 -12.30 6.93 0.10
C ALA A 16 -12.68 7.35 1.54
N PRO A 17 -13.99 7.48 1.85
CA PRO A 17 -14.44 7.65 3.23
C PRO A 17 -13.90 6.52 4.11
N PHE A 18 -13.33 6.88 5.26
CA PHE A 18 -12.78 5.90 6.18
C PHE A 18 -13.87 4.98 6.74
N ASP A 19 -13.70 3.67 6.51
CA ASP A 19 -14.51 2.62 7.12
C ASP A 19 -13.61 1.80 8.08
N PRO A 20 -13.81 1.90 9.40
CA PRO A 20 -12.96 1.24 10.38
C PRO A 20 -13.04 -0.30 10.30
N GLU A 21 -14.16 -0.87 9.86
CA GLU A 21 -14.34 -2.32 9.79
C GLU A 21 -13.72 -2.91 8.52
N GLU A 22 -13.77 -2.17 7.42
CA GLU A 22 -13.26 -2.61 6.13
C GLU A 22 -11.79 -2.25 5.89
N PHE A 23 -11.31 -1.15 6.48
CA PHE A 23 -9.95 -0.64 6.25
C PHE A 23 -8.84 -1.70 6.39
N PRO A 24 -8.78 -2.52 7.46
CA PRO A 24 -7.73 -3.54 7.61
C PRO A 24 -7.68 -4.51 6.43
N PHE A 25 -8.83 -4.87 5.87
CA PHE A 25 -8.93 -5.83 4.79
C PHE A 25 -8.63 -5.20 3.44
N ALA A 26 -9.15 -3.99 3.20
CA ALA A 26 -8.87 -3.22 1.99
C ALA A 26 -7.38 -2.88 1.88
N PHE A 27 -6.74 -2.49 2.98
CA PHE A 27 -5.29 -2.27 3.05
C PHE A 27 -4.51 -3.53 2.66
N LEU A 28 -4.86 -4.68 3.24
CA LEU A 28 -4.19 -5.94 2.91
C LEU A 28 -4.44 -6.40 1.47
N GLU A 29 -5.64 -6.17 0.95
CA GLU A 29 -6.00 -6.46 -0.44
C GLU A 29 -5.16 -5.64 -1.42
N ALA A 30 -4.94 -4.35 -1.13
CA ALA A 30 -4.09 -3.46 -1.90
C ALA A 30 -2.62 -3.91 -1.96
N PHE A 31 -2.15 -4.77 -1.04
CA PHE A 31 -0.85 -5.44 -1.10
C PHE A 31 -0.92 -6.89 -1.63
N GLY A 32 -2.01 -7.27 -2.28
CA GLY A 32 -2.15 -8.53 -3.01
C GLY A 32 -2.66 -9.72 -2.20
N ASN A 33 -3.26 -9.50 -1.02
CA ASN A 33 -3.93 -10.59 -0.30
C ASN A 33 -5.14 -11.13 -1.07
N LYS A 34 -5.19 -12.45 -1.24
CA LYS A 34 -6.30 -13.11 -1.95
C LYS A 34 -7.59 -13.03 -1.12
N PRO A 35 -8.78 -12.95 -1.77
CA PRO A 35 -10.07 -12.90 -1.08
C PRO A 35 -10.29 -14.05 -0.09
N THR A 36 -9.77 -15.25 -0.38
CA THR A 36 -9.84 -16.41 0.53
C THR A 36 -9.06 -16.19 1.83
N THR A 37 -7.91 -15.50 1.76
CA THR A 37 -7.10 -15.17 2.93
C THR A 37 -7.80 -14.12 3.78
N LEU A 38 -8.35 -13.08 3.14
CA LEU A 38 -9.09 -12.01 3.81
C LEU A 38 -10.35 -12.56 4.52
N LYS A 39 -11.11 -13.43 3.86
CA LYS A 39 -12.26 -14.12 4.48
C LYS A 39 -11.89 -14.91 5.73
N ARG A 40 -10.73 -15.57 5.72
CA ARG A 40 -10.25 -16.35 6.87
C ARG A 40 -9.74 -15.50 8.02
N LEU A 41 -9.14 -14.35 7.72
CA LEU A 41 -8.78 -13.34 8.71
C LEU A 41 -10.04 -12.75 9.35
N ARG A 42 -11.03 -12.38 8.53
CA ARG A 42 -12.30 -11.81 8.98
C ARG A 42 -13.10 -12.77 9.85
N SER A 43 -13.14 -14.05 9.50
CA SER A 43 -13.83 -15.07 10.31
C SER A 43 -13.08 -15.46 11.58
N GLY A 44 -11.89 -14.91 11.83
CA GLY A 44 -11.03 -15.27 12.96
C GLY A 44 -10.24 -16.57 12.77
N SER A 45 -10.54 -17.38 11.76
CA SER A 45 -9.91 -18.71 11.57
C SER A 45 -8.38 -18.66 11.37
N SER A 46 -7.86 -17.56 10.84
CA SER A 46 -6.41 -17.31 10.69
C SER A 46 -5.94 -16.01 11.33
N ASN A 47 -6.85 -15.24 11.94
CA ASN A 47 -6.47 -14.08 12.74
C ASN A 47 -5.99 -14.57 14.10
N GLN A 48 -4.78 -14.22 14.47
CA GLN A 48 -4.14 -14.66 15.71
C GLN A 48 -3.79 -13.49 16.64
N SER A 49 -4.45 -12.35 16.45
CA SER A 49 -4.30 -11.19 17.33
C SER A 49 -4.76 -11.55 18.74
N ASP A 50 -4.01 -11.11 19.73
CA ASP A 50 -4.36 -11.13 21.15
C ASP A 50 -4.97 -9.80 21.62
N LEU A 51 -5.10 -8.82 20.72
CA LEU A 51 -5.76 -7.55 20.98
C LEU A 51 -7.20 -7.59 20.47
N SER A 52 -8.13 -7.06 21.26
CA SER A 52 -9.54 -6.97 20.86
C SER A 52 -9.69 -6.03 19.67
N GLY A 53 -10.23 -6.54 18.56
CA GLY A 53 -10.33 -5.78 17.30
C GLY A 53 -9.04 -5.73 16.47
N GLY A 54 -7.97 -6.38 16.94
CA GLY A 54 -6.73 -6.49 16.17
C GLY A 54 -6.82 -7.52 15.05
N LEU A 55 -6.11 -7.24 13.96
CA LEU A 55 -5.94 -8.14 12.82
C LEU A 55 -4.46 -8.53 12.72
N LEU A 56 -4.17 -9.81 12.96
CA LEU A 56 -2.83 -10.36 12.82
C LEU A 56 -2.76 -11.34 11.66
N GLN A 57 -1.89 -11.03 10.70
CA GLN A 57 -1.47 -11.95 9.67
C GLN A 57 -0.04 -12.45 9.94
N ARG A 58 0.08 -13.75 10.22
CA ARG A 58 1.37 -14.42 10.49
C ARG A 58 2.42 -14.12 9.41
N ASN A 59 3.64 -13.84 9.84
CA ASN A 59 4.81 -13.50 9.01
C ASN A 59 4.71 -12.16 8.24
N ASN A 60 3.64 -11.38 8.44
CA ASN A 60 3.36 -10.17 7.67
C ASN A 60 3.12 -8.96 8.58
N ILE A 61 1.95 -8.81 9.18
CA ILE A 61 1.55 -7.57 9.86
C ILE A 61 0.59 -7.82 11.03
N HIS A 62 0.68 -6.98 12.06
CA HIS A 62 -0.32 -6.85 13.12
C HIS A 62 -0.89 -5.42 13.09
N LEU A 63 -2.18 -5.31 12.76
CA LEU A 63 -2.85 -4.05 12.49
C LEU A 63 -4.03 -3.87 13.44
N GLN A 64 -4.26 -2.65 13.92
CA GLN A 64 -5.47 -2.33 14.68
C GLN A 64 -6.02 -0.95 14.33
N VAL A 65 -7.34 -0.89 14.12
CA VAL A 65 -8.07 0.38 14.08
C VAL A 65 -8.49 0.72 15.51
N CYS A 66 -8.28 1.96 15.93
CA CYS A 66 -8.51 2.41 17.31
C CYS A 66 -9.45 3.62 17.37
N PRO A 67 -9.93 3.97 18.59
CA PRO A 67 -10.62 5.24 18.80
C PRO A 67 -9.74 6.45 18.48
N GLU A 68 -10.40 7.58 18.21
CA GLU A 68 -9.74 8.84 17.91
C GLU A 68 -8.79 9.28 19.04
N GLY A 69 -7.54 9.57 18.68
CA GLY A 69 -6.50 10.01 19.62
C GLY A 69 -5.76 8.88 20.35
N GLU A 70 -6.07 7.61 20.07
CA GLU A 70 -5.41 6.46 20.71
C GLU A 70 -4.34 5.78 19.84
N VAL A 71 -4.00 6.35 18.67
CA VAL A 71 -3.09 5.71 17.69
C VAL A 71 -1.74 5.34 18.28
N THR A 72 -1.03 6.26 18.93
CA THR A 72 0.30 5.99 19.52
C THR A 72 0.24 4.93 20.63
N THR A 73 -0.81 4.96 21.46
CA THR A 73 -1.03 3.97 22.53
C THR A 73 -1.31 2.59 21.95
N THR A 74 -2.11 2.53 20.88
CA THR A 74 -2.43 1.29 20.17
C THR A 74 -1.21 0.72 19.48
N LEU A 75 -0.38 1.55 18.84
CA LEU A 75 0.87 1.11 18.24
C LEU A 75 1.82 0.52 19.29
N SER A 76 1.90 1.13 20.46
CA SER A 76 2.68 0.61 21.58
C SER A 76 2.15 -0.76 22.05
N ALA A 77 0.83 -0.91 22.17
CA ALA A 77 0.21 -2.19 22.51
C ALA A 77 0.47 -3.28 21.44
N LEU A 78 0.44 -2.92 20.15
CA LEU A 78 0.81 -3.81 19.05
C LEU A 78 2.28 -4.23 19.14
N ARG A 79 3.19 -3.32 19.49
CA ARG A 79 4.62 -3.60 19.67
C ARG A 79 4.86 -4.57 20.83
N ASP A 80 4.18 -4.35 21.96
CA ASP A 80 4.35 -5.14 23.19
C ASP A 80 3.58 -6.47 23.18
N SER A 81 2.69 -6.68 22.21
CA SER A 81 1.90 -7.90 22.06
C SER A 81 2.78 -9.15 21.91
N PRO A 82 2.62 -10.17 22.79
CA PRO A 82 3.27 -11.46 22.61
C PRO A 82 2.90 -12.14 21.30
N ALA A 83 1.69 -11.94 20.79
CA ALA A 83 1.26 -12.49 19.50
C ALA A 83 2.04 -11.90 18.32
N THR A 84 2.35 -10.59 18.34
CA THR A 84 3.19 -9.92 17.32
C THR A 84 4.50 -10.67 17.13
N THR A 85 5.19 -10.96 18.23
CA THR A 85 6.46 -11.69 18.21
C THR A 85 6.26 -13.17 17.84
N ARG A 86 5.32 -13.84 18.50
CA ARG A 86 5.05 -15.28 18.31
C ARG A 86 4.72 -15.63 16.87
N TYR A 87 3.94 -14.78 16.20
CA TYR A 87 3.51 -14.97 14.83
C TYR A 87 4.36 -14.22 13.81
N LYS A 88 5.48 -13.64 14.24
CA LYS A 88 6.50 -13.02 13.40
C LYS A 88 5.93 -11.92 12.50
N ALA A 89 5.07 -11.07 13.04
CA ALA A 89 4.67 -9.87 12.31
C ALA A 89 5.94 -9.07 11.96
N LYS A 90 6.01 -8.58 10.72
CA LYS A 90 7.11 -7.74 10.25
C LYS A 90 6.76 -6.26 10.39
N PHE A 91 5.48 -5.95 10.28
CA PHE A 91 4.95 -4.61 10.44
C PHE A 91 3.94 -4.56 11.58
N ILE A 92 3.85 -3.41 12.22
CA ILE A 92 2.71 -3.02 13.04
C ILE A 92 2.11 -1.73 12.50
N LEU A 93 0.79 -1.57 12.61
CA LEU A 93 0.06 -0.42 12.10
C LEU A 93 -1.13 -0.10 13.01
N ALA A 94 -1.23 1.16 13.43
CA ALA A 94 -2.38 1.71 14.12
C ALA A 94 -2.96 2.90 13.36
N THR A 95 -4.29 3.02 13.35
CA THR A 95 -4.98 4.19 12.78
C THR A 95 -6.34 4.40 13.44
N ASP A 96 -6.76 5.65 13.56
CA ASP A 96 -8.11 6.04 13.96
C ASP A 96 -8.92 6.66 12.81
N GLY A 97 -8.36 6.62 11.58
CA GLY A 97 -8.93 7.25 10.40
C GLY A 97 -8.62 8.74 10.26
N LYS A 98 -7.88 9.33 11.20
CA LYS A 98 -7.36 10.70 11.16
C LYS A 98 -5.84 10.74 11.22
N SER A 99 -5.25 9.92 12.10
CA SER A 99 -3.81 9.73 12.22
C SER A 99 -3.45 8.29 11.85
N PHE A 100 -2.27 8.12 11.28
CA PHE A 100 -1.74 6.84 10.84
C PHE A 100 -0.32 6.67 11.37
N GLU A 101 -0.08 5.60 12.14
CA GLU A 101 1.26 5.26 12.58
C GLU A 101 1.59 3.81 12.24
N ALA A 102 2.83 3.57 11.86
CA ALA A 102 3.31 2.23 11.55
C ALA A 102 4.79 2.07 11.86
N GLU A 103 5.21 0.83 12.05
CA GLU A 103 6.61 0.47 12.27
C GLU A 103 6.95 -0.83 11.53
N ASN A 104 8.15 -0.84 10.95
CA ASN A 104 8.79 -2.02 10.41
C ASN A 104 9.69 -2.61 11.50
N LEU A 105 9.26 -3.73 12.09
CA LEU A 105 9.95 -4.39 13.19
C LEU A 105 11.30 -5.00 12.78
N ALA A 106 11.61 -5.09 11.48
CA ALA A 106 12.86 -5.64 11.00
C ALA A 106 14.03 -4.65 11.11
N ASP A 107 13.77 -3.35 10.92
CA ASP A 107 14.79 -2.30 10.90
C ASP A 107 14.47 -1.10 11.82
N GLY A 108 13.29 -1.09 12.44
CA GLY A 108 12.83 -0.04 13.35
C GLY A 108 12.38 1.24 12.64
N GLU A 109 12.23 1.22 11.32
CA GLU A 109 11.71 2.37 10.57
C GLU A 109 10.23 2.63 10.91
N THR A 110 9.87 3.89 11.09
CA THR A 110 8.53 4.31 11.51
C THR A 110 7.90 5.31 10.54
N ILE A 111 6.58 5.28 10.44
CA ILE A 111 5.75 6.30 9.80
C ILE A 111 4.83 6.90 10.86
N ALA A 112 4.67 8.22 10.83
CA ALA A 112 3.62 8.94 11.53
C ALA A 112 3.15 10.08 10.62
N CYS A 113 1.89 10.05 10.22
CA CYS A 113 1.29 11.02 9.30
C CYS A 113 -0.22 11.16 9.55
N ASP A 114 -0.83 12.17 8.93
CA ASP A 114 -2.28 12.23 8.82
C ASP A 114 -2.76 11.09 7.90
N TYR A 115 -3.94 10.55 8.18
CA TYR A 115 -4.51 9.44 7.43
C TYR A 115 -4.62 9.75 5.92
N PRO A 116 -5.13 10.90 5.47
CA PRO A 116 -5.20 11.18 4.03
C PRO A 116 -3.86 11.08 3.29
N ASP A 117 -2.74 11.25 3.99
CA ASP A 117 -1.39 11.28 3.41
C ASP A 117 -0.68 9.92 3.48
N PHE A 118 -1.25 8.89 4.14
CA PHE A 118 -0.55 7.60 4.36
C PHE A 118 -0.12 6.94 3.03
N HIS A 119 -0.84 7.21 1.94
CA HIS A 119 -0.58 6.66 0.63
C HIS A 119 0.76 7.13 0.03
N ASP A 120 1.30 8.28 0.44
CA ASP A 120 2.65 8.71 0.06
C ASP A 120 3.73 7.79 0.60
N HIS A 121 3.42 7.01 1.62
CA HIS A 121 4.32 6.05 2.25
C HIS A 121 4.11 4.59 1.81
N PHE A 122 3.35 4.32 0.74
CA PHE A 122 3.07 2.94 0.30
C PHE A 122 4.35 2.10 0.06
N GLY A 123 5.45 2.76 -0.34
CA GLY A 123 6.77 2.17 -0.55
C GLY A 123 7.31 1.40 0.67
N PHE A 124 6.97 1.86 1.88
CA PHE A 124 7.32 1.22 3.15
C PHE A 124 6.73 -0.19 3.29
N PHE A 125 5.53 -0.39 2.75
CA PHE A 125 4.76 -1.64 2.87
C PHE A 125 4.92 -2.58 1.67
N LEU A 126 5.69 -2.22 0.63
CA LEU A 126 5.98 -3.09 -0.53
C LEU A 126 6.45 -4.52 -0.16
N PRO A 127 7.21 -4.74 0.93
CA PRO A 127 7.54 -6.09 1.37
C PRO A 127 6.32 -6.98 1.70
N LEU A 128 5.16 -6.41 2.04
CA LEU A 128 3.91 -7.16 2.21
C LEU A 128 3.46 -7.83 0.90
N ALA A 129 3.74 -7.20 -0.24
CA ALA A 129 3.50 -7.74 -1.58
C ALA A 129 4.67 -8.61 -2.10
N GLY A 130 5.69 -8.88 -1.26
CA GLY A 130 6.89 -9.61 -1.67
C GLY A 130 7.86 -8.82 -2.53
N ILE A 131 7.68 -7.50 -2.64
CA ILE A 131 8.53 -6.62 -3.44
C ILE A 131 9.65 -6.07 -2.55
N THR A 132 10.89 -6.36 -2.91
CA THR A 132 12.07 -5.80 -2.23
C THR A 132 12.70 -4.73 -3.11
N THR A 133 12.70 -3.50 -2.62
CA THR A 133 13.32 -2.34 -3.26
C THR A 133 14.45 -1.81 -2.38
N VAL A 134 15.50 -1.27 -2.99
CA VAL A 134 16.52 -0.49 -2.26
C VAL A 134 15.88 0.78 -1.70
N LYS A 135 16.36 1.24 -0.53
CA LYS A 135 15.73 2.32 0.25
C LYS A 135 15.43 3.58 -0.56
N GLN A 136 16.36 3.99 -1.43
CA GLN A 136 16.23 5.15 -2.33
C GLN A 136 15.03 5.05 -3.30
N ILE A 137 14.65 3.84 -3.73
CA ILE A 137 13.49 3.63 -4.61
C ILE A 137 12.17 3.69 -3.81
N ARG A 138 12.19 3.32 -2.51
CA ARG A 138 11.02 3.46 -1.62
C ARG A 138 10.73 4.93 -1.31
N GLU A 139 11.78 5.72 -1.08
CA GLU A 139 11.68 7.14 -0.76
C GLU A 139 11.23 7.97 -1.96
N ASN A 140 11.45 7.48 -3.19
CA ASN A 140 11.03 8.16 -4.41
C ASN A 140 9.64 7.69 -4.88
N ALA A 141 8.68 7.64 -3.96
CA ALA A 141 7.28 7.31 -4.22
C ALA A 141 6.70 8.18 -5.35
N PHE A 142 7.15 9.43 -5.47
CA PHE A 142 6.81 10.35 -6.55
C PHE A 142 7.21 9.82 -7.94
N ASP A 143 8.42 9.29 -8.10
CA ASP A 143 8.87 8.76 -9.40
C ASP A 143 8.11 7.49 -9.79
N ILE A 144 7.71 6.67 -8.80
CA ILE A 144 6.85 5.50 -9.04
C ILE A 144 5.45 5.96 -9.48
N LYS A 145 4.86 6.94 -8.79
CA LYS A 145 3.57 7.56 -9.16
C LYS A 145 3.60 8.15 -10.56
N ALA A 146 4.64 8.93 -10.87
CA ALA A 146 4.82 9.56 -12.17
C ALA A 146 4.96 8.52 -13.29
N THR A 147 5.78 7.50 -13.07
CA THR A 147 5.96 6.40 -14.03
C THR A 147 4.66 5.62 -14.24
N GLY A 148 3.92 5.35 -13.17
CA GLY A 148 2.61 4.71 -13.23
C GLY A 148 1.60 5.49 -14.06
N ARG A 149 1.50 6.81 -13.81
CA ARG A 149 0.64 7.72 -14.58
C ARG A 149 1.02 7.78 -16.06
N LEU A 150 2.32 7.78 -16.38
CA LEU A 150 2.80 7.72 -17.78
C LEU A 150 2.42 6.39 -18.46
N ASN A 151 2.55 5.25 -17.76
CA ASN A 151 2.14 3.96 -18.30
C ASN A 151 0.62 3.89 -18.51
N ARG A 152 -0.17 4.45 -17.59
CA ARG A 152 -1.63 4.53 -17.74
C ARG A 152 -2.03 5.40 -18.93
N LEU A 153 -1.37 6.54 -19.11
CA LEU A 153 -1.55 7.39 -20.29
C LEU A 153 -1.25 6.62 -21.58
N TYR A 154 -0.15 5.86 -21.63
CA TYR A 154 0.20 5.02 -22.78
C TYR A 154 -0.89 4.00 -23.11
N ILE A 155 -1.38 3.26 -22.11
CA ILE A 155 -2.43 2.24 -22.29
C ILE A 155 -3.74 2.90 -22.77
N GLU A 156 -4.15 4.01 -22.16
CA GLU A 156 -5.40 4.68 -22.55
C GLU A 156 -5.30 5.26 -23.97
N LEU A 157 -4.14 5.78 -24.37
CA LEU A 157 -3.90 6.23 -25.75
C LEU A 157 -4.03 5.09 -26.76
N LEU A 158 -3.48 3.90 -26.48
CA LEU A 158 -3.64 2.74 -27.36
C LEU A 158 -5.10 2.28 -27.44
N LYS A 159 -5.82 2.29 -26.33
CA LYS A 159 -7.22 1.90 -26.27
C LYS A 159 -8.12 2.81 -27.10
N GLU A 160 -7.91 4.13 -27.00
CA GLU A 160 -8.66 5.12 -27.79
C GLU A 160 -8.16 5.22 -29.24
N ASN A 161 -6.95 4.74 -29.53
CA ASN A 161 -6.34 4.76 -30.87
C ASN A 161 -5.79 3.36 -31.26
N PRO A 162 -6.65 2.35 -31.52
CA PRO A 162 -6.21 0.97 -31.75
C PRO A 162 -5.25 0.79 -32.92
N ASP A 163 -5.29 1.70 -33.91
CA ASP A 163 -4.37 1.68 -35.04
C ASP A 163 -2.91 1.95 -34.67
N TRP A 164 -2.66 2.48 -33.46
CA TRP A 164 -1.31 2.77 -32.96
C TRP A 164 -0.68 1.58 -32.23
N ASP A 165 -1.45 0.51 -31.96
CA ASP A 165 -0.97 -0.74 -31.36
C ASP A 165 -0.39 -1.73 -32.38
N LYS A 166 -0.14 -1.27 -33.61
CA LYS A 166 0.44 -2.06 -34.69
C LYS A 166 1.97 -1.96 -34.66
N GLU A 167 2.66 -3.04 -35.02
CA GLU A 167 4.14 -3.10 -35.04
C GLU A 167 4.77 -1.96 -35.85
N ASP A 168 4.13 -1.52 -36.93
CA ASP A 168 4.62 -0.45 -37.81
C ASP A 168 4.48 0.96 -37.21
N ARG A 169 3.72 1.13 -36.12
CA ARG A 169 3.46 2.43 -35.46
C ARG A 169 3.95 2.51 -34.02
N GLN A 170 4.52 1.42 -33.51
CA GLN A 170 5.09 1.36 -32.17
C GLN A 170 6.20 2.40 -31.95
N GLU A 171 7.03 2.64 -32.97
CA GLU A 171 8.09 3.66 -32.91
C GLU A 171 7.52 5.09 -32.82
N GLU A 172 6.44 5.39 -33.56
CA GLU A 172 5.76 6.69 -33.50
C GLU A 172 5.17 6.96 -32.11
N MET A 173 4.53 5.94 -31.53
CA MET A 173 3.96 6.01 -30.18
C MET A 173 5.05 6.26 -29.13
N ASN A 174 6.16 5.51 -29.20
CA ASN A 174 7.29 5.69 -28.29
C ASN A 174 7.90 7.09 -28.41
N HIS A 175 8.03 7.62 -29.63
CA HIS A 175 8.49 8.99 -29.85
C HIS A 175 7.52 10.03 -29.30
N PHE A 176 6.22 9.82 -29.45
CA PHE A 176 5.21 10.71 -28.88
C PHE A 176 5.30 10.75 -27.34
N MET A 177 5.39 9.59 -26.69
CA MET A 177 5.57 9.51 -25.24
C MET A 177 6.88 10.18 -24.79
N ALA A 178 7.99 9.95 -25.49
CA ALA A 178 9.26 10.59 -25.17
C ALA A 178 9.17 12.13 -25.24
N ARG A 179 8.44 12.67 -26.23
CA ARG A 179 8.19 14.12 -26.34
C ARG A 179 7.32 14.64 -25.21
N LEU A 180 6.27 13.91 -24.81
CA LEU A 180 5.43 14.28 -23.68
C LEU A 180 6.24 14.33 -22.37
N ILE A 181 7.06 13.30 -22.13
CA ILE A 181 7.95 13.26 -20.97
C ILE A 181 8.88 14.47 -20.99
N PHE A 182 9.54 14.75 -22.12
CA PHE A 182 10.40 15.94 -22.24
C PHE A 182 9.64 17.24 -21.93
N CYS A 183 8.42 17.41 -22.45
CA CYS A 183 7.59 18.58 -22.18
C CYS A 183 7.18 18.70 -20.70
N PHE A 184 7.01 17.61 -19.96
CA PHE A 184 6.73 17.66 -18.53
C PHE A 184 7.94 18.05 -17.66
N PHE A 185 9.16 17.92 -18.21
CA PHE A 185 10.41 18.29 -17.54
C PHE A 185 11.01 19.63 -18.03
N ALA A 186 10.37 20.30 -19.00
CA ALA A 186 10.80 21.57 -19.57
C ALA A 186 10.18 22.77 -18.84
#